data_AF-A0A7C5CPL1-F1
#
_entry.id   AF-A0A7C5CPL1-F1
#
_cell.length_a   1.000
_cell.length_b   1.000
_cell.length_c   1.000
_cell.angle_alpha   90.00
_cell.angle_beta   90.00
_cell.angle_gamma   90.00
#
_symmetry.space_group_name_H-M   'P 1'
#
loop_
_entity.id
_entity.type
_entity.pdbx_description
1 polymer ?
#
loop_
_entity_poly.entity_id
_entity_poly.type
_entity_poly.pdbx_seq_one_letter_code
_entity_poly.pdbx_strand_id
1 'polypeptide(L)'
;MSYVMADENIEQMPLSVYTEKAYLDYSMYVIMDRALPHLEDGLKPVQRRIVYAMSELGLSASSKHKKSARTVGDVLGKFHPHGDSACYEAMVLMAQPFSYRYPFVDGQGNWGSQDDPKSFAAMRYTESRLTRYAKLLLQESTLGTVDWVANFDGTLEEPTILPARVPNILLNGGMGIAVGMATDIPPHNLREVVKACIHLLDFPEASIKDLCRWIKAPDYPTRAEIITPKKDIQRIYEKGTGSLKAR
;
A
#
# COMPACT_ATOMS: atom_id res chain seq x y z
N MET A 1 1.23 -52.08 25.15
CA MET A 1 1.33 -51.46 23.82
C MET A 1 -0.11 -51.26 23.33
N SER A 2 -0.74 -50.16 23.74
CA SER A 2 -2.12 -49.85 23.35
C SER A 2 -2.10 -49.24 21.96
N TYR A 3 -2.57 -50.01 20.97
CA TYR A 3 -2.88 -49.50 19.64
C TYR A 3 -4.00 -48.46 19.82
N VAL A 4 -3.70 -47.19 19.55
CA VAL A 4 -4.75 -46.17 19.43
C VAL A 4 -5.54 -46.56 18.19
N MET A 5 -6.76 -47.08 18.38
CA MET A 5 -7.69 -47.30 17.29
C MET A 5 -7.93 -45.95 16.64
N ALA A 6 -7.48 -45.78 15.40
CA ALA A 6 -7.81 -44.60 14.62
C ALA A 6 -9.34 -44.56 14.49
N ASP A 7 -9.94 -43.45 14.92
CA ASP A 7 -11.37 -43.20 14.75
C ASP A 7 -11.73 -43.32 13.26
N GLU A 8 -12.70 -44.19 12.94
CA GLU A 8 -13.03 -44.60 11.56
C GLU A 8 -13.53 -43.43 10.69
N ASN A 9 -13.78 -42.25 11.29
CA ASN A 9 -14.16 -41.02 10.60
C ASN A 9 -13.01 -40.04 10.35
N ILE A 10 -11.74 -40.41 10.61
CA ILE A 10 -10.58 -39.54 10.37
C ILE A 10 -9.96 -39.85 9.01
N GLU A 11 -10.12 -38.93 8.06
CA GLU A 11 -9.38 -38.96 6.80
C GLU A 11 -7.87 -38.80 7.05
N GLN A 12 -7.07 -39.67 6.45
CA GLN A 12 -5.62 -39.61 6.51
C GLN A 12 -5.04 -38.99 5.23
N MET A 13 -4.09 -38.08 5.38
CA MET A 13 -3.41 -37.43 4.26
C MET A 13 -1.89 -37.52 4.45
N PRO A 14 -1.11 -37.81 3.39
CA PRO A 14 0.35 -37.72 3.47
C PRO A 14 0.80 -36.31 3.86
N LEU A 15 1.77 -36.23 4.78
CA LEU A 15 2.27 -34.94 5.26
C LEU A 15 2.79 -34.07 4.12
N SER A 16 3.49 -34.64 3.14
CA SER A 16 4.00 -33.92 1.96
C SER A 16 2.89 -33.20 1.20
N VAL A 17 1.80 -33.90 0.90
CA VAL A 17 0.62 -33.36 0.20
C VAL A 17 -0.03 -32.24 1.00
N TYR A 18 -0.20 -32.44 2.32
CA TYR A 18 -0.75 -31.41 3.19
C TYR A 18 0.13 -30.16 3.22
N THR A 19 1.45 -30.33 3.44
CA THR A 19 2.37 -29.21 3.58
C THR A 19 2.53 -28.43 2.28
N GLU A 20 2.56 -29.11 1.13
CA GLU A 20 2.65 -28.46 -0.18
C GLU A 20 1.43 -27.58 -0.43
N LYS A 21 0.21 -28.13 -0.23
CA LYS A 21 -1.04 -27.39 -0.41
C LYS A 21 -1.15 -26.22 0.58
N ALA A 22 -0.96 -26.47 1.87
CA ALA A 22 -1.10 -25.44 2.90
C ALA A 22 -0.09 -24.31 2.72
N TYR A 23 1.15 -24.64 2.34
CA TYR A 23 2.18 -23.64 2.08
C TYR A 23 1.91 -22.85 0.80
N LEU A 24 1.41 -23.51 -0.26
CA LEU A 24 1.02 -22.83 -1.50
C LEU A 24 -0.13 -21.85 -1.29
N ASP A 25 -1.20 -22.28 -0.58
CA ASP A 25 -2.36 -21.43 -0.28
C ASP A 25 -1.94 -20.18 0.51
N TYR A 26 -1.10 -20.36 1.54
CA TYR A 26 -0.55 -19.24 2.30
C TYR A 26 0.37 -18.35 1.45
N SER A 27 1.22 -18.93 0.61
CA SER A 27 2.13 -18.18 -0.26
C SER A 27 1.37 -17.28 -1.23
N MET A 28 0.36 -17.83 -1.90
CA MET A 28 -0.50 -17.10 -2.82
C MET A 28 -1.26 -15.99 -2.11
N TYR A 29 -1.80 -16.27 -0.91
CA TYR A 29 -2.47 -15.28 -0.08
C TYR A 29 -1.54 -14.09 0.26
N VAL A 30 -0.31 -14.36 0.71
CA VAL A 30 0.62 -13.29 1.06
C VAL A 30 1.04 -12.46 -0.17
N ILE A 31 1.19 -13.10 -1.32
CA ILE A 31 1.56 -12.42 -2.57
C ILE A 31 0.42 -11.50 -3.04
N MET A 32 -0.79 -12.02 -3.17
CA MET A 32 -1.92 -11.31 -3.77
C MET A 32 -2.61 -10.35 -2.80
N ASP A 33 -2.80 -10.76 -1.54
CA ASP A 33 -3.69 -10.07 -0.62
C ASP A 33 -2.99 -9.31 0.52
N ARG A 34 -1.65 -9.28 0.51
CA ARG A 34 -0.89 -8.66 1.61
C ARG A 34 0.32 -7.86 1.19
N ALA A 35 1.31 -8.50 0.59
CA ALA A 35 2.66 -7.94 0.53
C ALA A 35 2.87 -6.98 -0.63
N LEU A 36 2.32 -7.30 -1.81
CA LEU A 36 2.54 -6.53 -3.03
C LEU A 36 1.43 -5.48 -3.22
N PRO A 37 1.78 -4.22 -3.54
CA PRO A 37 0.78 -3.24 -3.92
C PRO A 37 0.24 -3.53 -5.33
N HIS A 38 -0.99 -3.13 -5.60
CA HIS A 38 -1.54 -3.20 -6.95
C HIS A 38 -0.92 -2.11 -7.84
N LEU A 39 -0.67 -2.41 -9.12
CA LEU A 39 -0.03 -1.47 -10.05
C LEU A 39 -0.86 -0.20 -10.27
N GLU A 40 -2.19 -0.37 -10.39
CA GLU A 40 -3.10 0.69 -10.81
C GLU A 40 -3.28 1.79 -9.75
N ASP A 41 -3.37 1.41 -8.46
CA ASP A 41 -3.57 2.37 -7.36
C ASP A 41 -2.34 2.54 -6.46
N GLY A 42 -1.36 1.65 -6.57
CA GLY A 42 -0.17 1.64 -5.73
C GLY A 42 -0.43 1.27 -4.28
N LEU A 43 -1.55 0.59 -3.98
CA LEU A 43 -1.94 0.25 -2.61
C LEU A 43 -1.96 -1.26 -2.38
N LYS A 44 -1.56 -1.65 -1.17
CA LYS A 44 -1.85 -2.98 -0.60
C LYS A 44 -3.31 -3.04 -0.14
N PRO A 45 -3.92 -4.22 0.00
CA PRO A 45 -5.31 -4.34 0.42
C PRO A 45 -5.64 -3.62 1.74
N VAL A 46 -4.79 -3.72 2.76
CA VAL A 46 -5.00 -2.99 4.04
C VAL A 46 -5.01 -1.47 3.84
N GLN A 47 -4.13 -0.95 2.98
CA GLN A 47 -4.03 0.49 2.72
C GLN A 47 -5.25 0.98 1.95
N ARG A 48 -5.69 0.23 0.94
CA ARG A 48 -6.92 0.50 0.17
C ARG A 48 -8.14 0.55 1.06
N ARG A 49 -8.32 -0.47 1.91
CA ARG A 49 -9.46 -0.58 2.84
C ARG A 49 -9.49 0.55 3.86
N ILE A 50 -8.33 0.98 4.38
CA ILE A 50 -8.25 2.16 5.25
C ILE A 50 -8.71 3.42 4.52
N VAL A 51 -8.14 3.72 3.34
CA VAL A 51 -8.48 4.93 2.58
C VAL A 51 -9.96 4.93 2.19
N TYR A 52 -10.49 3.79 1.74
CA TYR A 52 -11.89 3.63 1.38
C TYR A 52 -12.84 3.79 2.58
N ALA A 53 -12.59 3.08 3.69
CA ALA A 53 -13.42 3.20 4.89
C ALA A 53 -13.41 4.62 5.48
N MET A 54 -12.29 5.32 5.41
CA MET A 54 -12.24 6.75 5.80
C MET A 54 -13.13 7.62 4.90
N SER A 55 -13.19 7.33 3.60
CA SER A 55 -14.11 7.99 2.67
C SER A 55 -15.57 7.75 3.07
N GLU A 56 -15.94 6.50 3.31
CA GLU A 56 -17.29 6.09 3.75
C GLU A 56 -17.70 6.75 5.08
N LEU A 57 -16.74 6.99 5.98
CA LEU A 57 -16.95 7.70 7.24
C LEU A 57 -17.06 9.23 7.09
N GLY A 58 -16.95 9.75 5.86
CA GLY A 58 -16.97 11.17 5.55
C GLY A 58 -15.73 11.93 6.04
N LEU A 59 -14.60 11.25 6.23
CA LEU A 59 -13.36 11.82 6.77
C LEU A 59 -12.53 12.55 5.71
N SER A 60 -13.15 13.44 4.95
CA SER A 60 -12.46 14.22 3.93
C SER A 60 -11.49 15.25 4.52
N ALA A 61 -10.64 15.84 3.68
CA ALA A 61 -9.68 16.87 4.11
C ALA A 61 -10.33 18.14 4.69
N SER A 62 -11.62 18.38 4.45
CA SER A 62 -12.38 19.49 5.05
C SER A 62 -13.13 19.10 6.33
N SER A 63 -13.20 17.80 6.66
CA SER A 63 -13.88 17.35 7.88
C SER A 63 -13.04 17.64 9.13
N LYS A 64 -13.71 17.56 10.29
CA LYS A 64 -13.02 17.41 11.58
C LYS A 64 -12.34 16.03 11.63
N HIS A 65 -11.27 15.93 12.40
CA HIS A 65 -10.65 14.64 12.70
C HIS A 65 -11.61 13.78 13.54
N LYS A 66 -11.51 12.46 13.41
CA LYS A 66 -12.16 11.49 14.31
C LYS A 66 -11.11 10.57 14.91
N LYS A 67 -11.42 10.01 16.08
CA LYS A 67 -10.56 9.03 16.77
C LYS A 67 -10.16 7.90 15.83
N SER A 68 -8.86 7.62 15.75
CA SER A 68 -8.32 6.57 14.89
C SER A 68 -8.89 5.19 15.24
N ALA A 69 -9.16 4.93 16.53
CA ALA A 69 -9.83 3.72 16.99
C ALA A 69 -11.19 3.46 16.31
N ARG A 70 -11.96 4.52 15.99
CA ARG A 70 -13.22 4.38 15.26
C ARG A 70 -12.98 3.97 13.81
N THR A 71 -12.04 4.63 13.13
CA THR A 71 -11.67 4.30 11.75
C THR A 71 -11.18 2.85 11.65
N VAL A 72 -10.26 2.44 12.54
CA VAL A 72 -9.75 1.07 12.58
C VAL A 72 -10.88 0.06 12.85
N GLY A 73 -11.76 0.34 13.81
CA GLY A 73 -12.92 -0.51 14.08
C GLY A 73 -13.81 -0.73 12.85
N ASP A 74 -14.13 0.33 12.11
CA ASP A 74 -14.90 0.25 10.86
C ASP A 74 -14.15 -0.53 9.77
N VAL A 75 -12.83 -0.32 9.61
CA VAL A 75 -12.02 -1.06 8.63
C VAL A 75 -12.06 -2.56 8.92
N LEU A 76 -11.86 -2.96 10.18
CA LEU A 76 -11.84 -4.37 10.58
C LEU A 76 -13.21 -5.01 10.45
N GLY A 77 -14.25 -4.32 10.94
CA GLY A 77 -15.62 -4.84 10.96
C GLY A 77 -16.24 -4.94 9.57
N LYS A 78 -15.81 -4.10 8.61
CA LYS A 78 -16.40 -4.07 7.27
C LYS A 78 -15.56 -4.77 6.21
N PHE A 79 -14.24 -4.63 6.24
CA PHE A 79 -13.42 -4.96 5.07
C PHE A 79 -12.17 -5.79 5.37
N HIS A 80 -11.57 -5.67 6.57
CA HIS A 80 -10.24 -6.21 6.85
C HIS A 80 -10.21 -7.18 8.03
N PRO A 81 -10.43 -8.50 7.82
CA PRO A 81 -10.55 -9.50 8.89
C PRO A 81 -9.18 -9.90 9.49
N HIS A 82 -8.44 -8.92 10.03
CA HIS A 82 -7.12 -9.11 10.64
C HIS A 82 -6.95 -8.31 11.94
N GLY A 83 -5.75 -8.34 12.51
CA GLY A 83 -5.43 -7.63 13.74
C GLY A 83 -5.50 -6.11 13.60
N ASP A 84 -6.07 -5.49 14.62
CA ASP A 84 -6.21 -4.04 14.77
C ASP A 84 -4.86 -3.31 14.76
N SER A 85 -3.85 -3.89 15.39
CA SER A 85 -2.53 -3.31 15.56
C SER A 85 -1.82 -3.15 14.21
N ALA A 86 -1.84 -4.18 13.37
CA ALA A 86 -1.27 -4.12 12.02
C ALA A 86 -2.02 -3.12 11.12
N CYS A 87 -3.35 -3.05 11.24
CA CYS A 87 -4.16 -2.07 10.52
C CYS A 87 -3.81 -0.63 10.95
N TYR A 88 -3.70 -0.38 12.25
CA TYR A 88 -3.35 0.94 12.78
C TYR A 88 -1.91 1.33 12.42
N GLU A 89 -0.96 0.41 12.48
CA GLU A 89 0.42 0.66 12.03
C GLU A 89 0.49 1.07 10.55
N ALA A 90 -0.29 0.41 9.68
CA ALA A 90 -0.40 0.80 8.28
C ALA A 90 -0.98 2.22 8.14
N MET A 91 -2.00 2.55 8.93
CA MET A 91 -2.59 3.89 8.98
C MET A 91 -1.60 4.96 9.46
N VAL A 92 -0.81 4.65 10.49
CA VAL A 92 0.24 5.53 11.02
C VAL A 92 1.29 5.82 9.96
N LEU A 93 1.78 4.79 9.27
CA LEU A 93 2.77 4.95 8.21
C LEU A 93 2.26 5.87 7.10
N MET A 94 1.00 5.72 6.69
CA MET A 94 0.34 6.57 5.68
C MET A 94 0.12 8.02 6.13
N ALA A 95 0.29 8.33 7.42
CA ALA A 95 0.21 9.68 7.98
C ALA A 95 1.58 10.33 8.18
N GLN A 96 2.66 9.54 8.27
CA GLN A 96 3.99 10.03 8.58
C GLN A 96 4.64 10.71 7.37
N PRO A 97 4.91 12.03 7.42
CA PRO A 97 5.45 12.78 6.28
C PRO A 97 6.93 12.48 6.00
N PHE A 98 7.61 11.77 6.90
CA PHE A 98 8.98 11.27 6.73
C PHE A 98 9.02 9.83 6.22
N SER A 99 7.87 9.14 6.14
CA SER A 99 7.74 7.78 5.60
C SER A 99 7.07 7.79 4.23
N TYR A 100 5.98 8.55 4.09
CA TYR A 100 5.28 8.75 2.82
C TYR A 100 5.67 10.07 2.18
N ARG A 101 5.96 10.04 0.88
CA ARG A 101 6.27 11.26 0.13
C ARG A 101 5.06 12.17 -0.06
N TYR A 102 3.89 11.55 -0.21
CA TYR A 102 2.57 12.19 -0.29
C TYR A 102 1.60 11.44 0.64
N PRO A 103 1.55 11.82 1.94
CA PRO A 103 0.69 11.14 2.92
C PRO A 103 -0.79 11.11 2.53
N PHE A 104 -1.46 10.00 2.81
CA PHE A 104 -2.90 9.83 2.60
C PHE A 104 -3.72 10.25 3.81
N VAL A 105 -3.13 10.18 4.99
CA VAL A 105 -3.79 10.47 6.27
C VAL A 105 -3.20 11.74 6.87
N ASP A 106 -4.07 12.61 7.35
CA ASP A 106 -3.75 13.78 8.17
C ASP A 106 -4.10 13.43 9.62
N GLY A 107 -3.09 13.49 10.50
CA GLY A 107 -3.18 13.00 11.87
C GLY A 107 -3.01 14.11 12.91
N GLN A 108 -3.82 14.07 13.97
CA GLN A 108 -3.66 14.88 15.18
C GLN A 108 -3.27 14.01 16.37
N GLY A 109 -2.40 14.55 17.24
CA GLY A 109 -1.76 13.84 18.34
C GLY A 109 -0.34 13.39 18.01
N ASN A 110 0.20 12.43 18.77
CA ASN A 110 1.53 11.88 18.51
C ASN A 110 1.44 10.74 17.47
N TRP A 111 1.96 10.97 16.27
CA TRP A 111 2.03 10.01 15.15
C TRP A 111 3.46 9.50 14.90
N GLY A 112 4.34 9.57 15.91
CA GLY A 112 5.75 9.21 15.78
C GLY A 112 6.60 10.38 15.30
N SER A 113 7.91 10.19 15.29
CA SER A 113 8.89 11.18 14.83
C SER A 113 9.87 10.55 13.85
N GLN A 114 10.67 11.39 13.18
CA GLN A 114 11.70 10.89 12.27
C GLN A 114 12.79 10.10 13.01
N ASP A 115 13.12 10.50 14.25
CA ASP A 115 14.14 9.83 15.08
C ASP A 115 13.63 8.50 15.66
N ASP A 116 12.34 8.44 16.00
CA ASP A 116 11.68 7.21 16.46
C ASP A 116 10.29 7.06 15.79
N PRO A 117 10.25 6.50 14.57
CA PRO A 117 9.01 6.32 13.80
C PRO A 117 7.97 5.45 14.51
N LYS A 118 8.40 4.57 15.43
CA LYS A 118 7.51 3.66 16.16
C LYS A 118 6.96 4.26 17.44
N SER A 119 7.48 5.41 17.87
CA SER A 119 7.01 6.14 19.06
C SER A 119 5.74 6.95 18.79
N PHE A 120 4.71 6.31 18.21
CA PHE A 120 3.40 6.90 18.02
C PHE A 120 2.45 6.52 19.16
N ALA A 121 1.49 7.40 19.47
CA ALA A 121 0.50 7.11 20.50
C ALA A 121 -0.52 6.06 20.02
N ALA A 122 -1.09 5.30 20.95
CA ALA A 122 -2.14 4.34 20.66
C ALA A 122 -3.37 5.00 19.99
N MET A 123 -4.09 4.25 19.15
CA MET A 123 -5.23 4.71 18.34
C MET A 123 -6.39 5.37 19.12
N ARG A 124 -6.46 5.15 20.43
CA ARG A 124 -7.43 5.82 21.33
C ARG A 124 -7.08 7.29 21.61
N TYR A 125 -5.81 7.68 21.42
CA TYR A 125 -5.33 9.04 21.67
C TYR A 125 -5.19 9.86 20.39
N THR A 126 -4.94 9.21 19.25
CA THR A 126 -4.80 9.90 17.96
C THR A 126 -6.13 10.09 17.25
N GLU A 127 -6.18 11.10 16.38
CA GLU A 127 -7.31 11.39 15.52
C GLU A 127 -6.85 11.59 14.09
N SER A 128 -7.69 11.26 13.13
CA SER A 128 -7.32 11.20 11.71
C SER A 128 -8.43 11.71 10.79
N ARG A 129 -8.00 12.16 9.61
CA ARG A 129 -8.82 12.38 8.41
C ARG A 129 -7.97 12.14 7.16
N LEU A 130 -8.57 12.16 5.99
CA LEU A 130 -7.83 12.05 4.73
C LEU A 130 -7.17 13.38 4.36
N THR A 131 -5.98 13.31 3.75
CA THR A 131 -5.35 14.48 3.14
C THR A 131 -6.05 14.87 1.83
N ARG A 132 -5.74 16.06 1.31
CA ARG A 132 -6.20 16.45 -0.04
C ARG A 132 -5.64 15.55 -1.14
N TYR A 133 -4.47 14.92 -0.93
CA TYR A 133 -3.85 14.02 -1.90
C TYR A 133 -4.67 12.75 -2.09
N ALA A 134 -5.23 12.18 -1.00
CA ALA A 134 -6.07 10.98 -1.08
C ALA A 134 -7.31 11.15 -1.98
N LYS A 135 -7.79 12.39 -2.20
CA LYS A 135 -8.88 12.67 -3.14
C LYS A 135 -8.57 12.19 -4.56
N LEU A 136 -7.30 12.16 -4.96
CA LEU A 136 -6.87 11.65 -6.27
C LEU A 136 -7.15 10.17 -6.48
N LEU A 137 -7.40 9.41 -5.41
CA LEU A 137 -7.78 7.99 -5.47
C LEU A 137 -9.29 7.77 -5.35
N LEU A 138 -10.03 8.71 -4.76
CA LEU A 138 -11.41 8.50 -4.34
C LEU A 138 -12.44 9.26 -5.18
N GLN A 139 -12.03 10.32 -5.87
CA GLN A 139 -12.97 11.26 -6.49
C GLN A 139 -13.89 10.61 -7.54
N GLU A 140 -13.44 9.53 -8.18
CA GLU A 140 -14.12 8.91 -9.31
C GLU A 140 -14.67 7.51 -8.97
N SER A 141 -14.48 7.00 -7.74
CA SER A 141 -14.80 5.61 -7.39
C SER A 141 -16.29 5.25 -7.52
N THR A 142 -17.19 6.21 -7.33
CA THR A 142 -18.64 6.02 -7.43
C THR A 142 -19.19 6.26 -8.84
N LEU A 143 -18.32 6.57 -9.82
CA LEU A 143 -18.71 6.87 -11.20
C LEU A 143 -18.66 5.64 -12.12
N GLY A 144 -18.61 4.43 -11.55
CA GLY A 144 -18.50 3.18 -12.32
C GLY A 144 -17.12 2.99 -12.96
N THR A 145 -16.05 3.50 -12.36
CA THR A 145 -14.68 3.42 -12.89
C THR A 145 -13.88 2.23 -12.37
N VAL A 146 -14.41 1.49 -11.40
CA VAL A 146 -13.76 0.34 -10.77
C VAL A 146 -14.77 -0.77 -10.52
N ASP A 147 -14.28 -2.00 -10.53
CA ASP A 147 -15.06 -3.17 -10.14
C ASP A 147 -15.23 -3.23 -8.63
N TRP A 148 -16.32 -3.86 -8.22
CA TRP A 148 -16.70 -4.04 -6.83
C TRP A 148 -16.81 -5.53 -6.53
N VAL A 149 -16.39 -5.93 -5.35
CA VAL A 149 -16.49 -7.30 -4.86
C VAL A 149 -17.16 -7.31 -3.50
N ALA A 150 -17.82 -8.42 -3.19
CA ALA A 150 -18.34 -8.64 -1.85
C ALA A 150 -17.19 -8.64 -0.84
N ASN A 151 -17.42 -8.07 0.34
CA ASN A 151 -16.50 -8.14 1.47
C ASN A 151 -16.44 -9.57 2.04
N PHE A 152 -15.61 -9.78 3.07
CA PHE A 152 -15.33 -11.12 3.60
C PHE A 152 -16.55 -11.89 4.16
N ASP A 153 -17.63 -11.20 4.56
CA ASP A 153 -18.87 -11.83 5.03
C ASP A 153 -20.06 -11.66 4.07
N GLY A 154 -19.85 -11.03 2.92
CA GLY A 154 -20.84 -10.83 1.87
C GLY A 154 -21.92 -9.79 2.18
N THR A 155 -21.81 -9.04 3.28
CA THR A 155 -22.83 -8.05 3.69
C THR A 155 -22.65 -6.68 3.05
N LEU A 156 -21.44 -6.37 2.57
CA LEU A 156 -21.06 -5.10 1.96
C LEU A 156 -20.25 -5.34 0.68
N GLU A 157 -20.07 -4.28 -0.11
CA GLU A 157 -19.16 -4.28 -1.25
C GLU A 157 -17.91 -3.42 -0.94
N GLU A 158 -16.78 -3.83 -1.49
CA GLU A 158 -15.53 -3.08 -1.47
C GLU A 158 -14.94 -2.97 -2.89
N PRO A 159 -14.25 -1.86 -3.20
CA PRO A 159 -13.66 -1.68 -4.52
C PRO A 159 -12.40 -2.56 -4.67
N THR A 160 -12.26 -3.22 -5.82
CA THR A 160 -11.08 -4.06 -6.11
C THR A 160 -9.81 -3.23 -6.20
N ILE A 161 -9.92 -2.00 -6.70
CA ILE A 161 -8.88 -0.97 -6.80
C ILE A 161 -9.48 0.43 -6.57
N LEU A 162 -8.65 1.43 -6.32
CA LEU A 162 -9.09 2.84 -6.36
C LEU A 162 -8.71 3.51 -7.69
N PRO A 163 -9.60 4.33 -8.30
CA PRO A 163 -9.31 5.00 -9.57
C PRO A 163 -8.27 6.11 -9.37
N ALA A 164 -6.99 5.73 -9.45
CA ALA A 164 -5.89 6.64 -9.23
C ALA A 164 -5.71 7.60 -10.42
N ARG A 165 -5.98 8.89 -10.19
CA ARG A 165 -5.81 9.95 -11.21
C ARG A 165 -4.35 10.30 -11.51
N VAL A 166 -3.43 9.79 -10.71
CA VAL A 166 -1.98 9.90 -10.85
C VAL A 166 -1.33 8.56 -10.50
N PRO A 167 -0.17 8.21 -11.07
CA PRO A 167 0.47 6.89 -10.89
C PRO A 167 1.10 6.73 -9.49
N ASN A 168 0.24 6.52 -8.48
CA ASN A 168 0.62 6.56 -7.08
C ASN A 168 1.69 5.51 -6.70
N ILE A 169 1.72 4.36 -7.38
CA ILE A 169 2.74 3.33 -7.20
C ILE A 169 4.17 3.89 -7.31
N LEU A 170 4.40 4.86 -8.20
CA LEU A 170 5.71 5.54 -8.32
C LEU A 170 5.84 6.72 -7.36
N LEU A 171 4.73 7.43 -7.08
CA LEU A 171 4.76 8.64 -6.26
C LEU A 171 5.08 8.36 -4.79
N ASN A 172 4.40 7.38 -4.21
CA ASN A 172 4.64 6.97 -2.82
C ASN A 172 5.53 5.73 -2.71
N GLY A 173 5.74 5.00 -3.81
CA GLY A 173 6.51 3.77 -3.78
C GLY A 173 5.74 2.62 -3.14
N GLY A 174 6.47 1.55 -2.82
CA GLY A 174 5.90 0.35 -2.23
C GLY A 174 6.97 -0.66 -1.83
N MET A 175 7.06 -0.94 -0.54
CA MET A 175 7.92 -1.99 0.01
C MET A 175 7.06 -3.14 0.52
N GLY A 176 7.42 -4.37 0.20
CA GLY A 176 6.71 -5.56 0.64
C GLY A 176 7.58 -6.81 0.59
N ILE A 177 7.48 -7.64 1.62
CA ILE A 177 8.13 -8.94 1.69
C ILE A 177 7.03 -9.99 1.62
N ALA A 178 7.02 -10.77 0.55
CA ALA A 178 6.07 -11.87 0.34
C ALA A 178 6.74 -13.22 0.61
N VAL A 179 6.09 -14.31 0.20
CA VAL A 179 6.71 -15.64 0.22
C VAL A 179 7.44 -15.87 -1.10
N GLY A 180 8.76 -16.06 -1.04
CA GLY A 180 9.61 -16.31 -2.21
C GLY A 180 9.93 -15.08 -3.06
N MET A 181 9.37 -13.91 -2.77
CA MET A 181 9.62 -12.66 -3.50
C MET A 181 9.45 -11.42 -2.62
N ALA A 182 9.93 -10.28 -3.11
CA ALA A 182 9.78 -8.99 -2.45
C ALA A 182 9.69 -7.87 -3.50
N THR A 183 9.15 -6.73 -3.08
CA THR A 183 9.12 -5.49 -3.85
C THR A 183 9.69 -4.36 -3.02
N ASP A 184 10.45 -3.46 -3.66
CA ASP A 184 10.93 -2.22 -3.06
C ASP A 184 10.98 -1.14 -4.14
N ILE A 185 9.94 -0.32 -4.18
CA ILE A 185 9.77 0.76 -5.16
C ILE A 185 9.96 2.08 -4.42
N PRO A 186 10.97 2.90 -4.79
CA PRO A 186 11.20 4.17 -4.12
C PRO A 186 10.19 5.25 -4.59
N PRO A 187 9.90 6.26 -3.75
CA PRO A 187 8.99 7.35 -4.12
C PRO A 187 9.60 8.29 -5.15
N HIS A 188 8.75 8.96 -5.93
CA HIS A 188 9.15 9.89 -7.00
C HIS A 188 8.35 11.18 -6.95
N ASN A 189 8.90 12.22 -7.59
CA ASN A 189 8.25 13.52 -7.62
C ASN A 189 7.02 13.53 -8.54
N LEU A 190 5.88 13.99 -8.01
CA LEU A 190 4.60 14.11 -8.72
C LEU A 190 4.71 14.85 -10.04
N ARG A 191 5.39 16.01 -10.06
CA ARG A 191 5.48 16.81 -11.28
C ARG A 191 6.35 16.14 -12.34
N GLU A 192 7.42 15.45 -11.93
CA GLU A 192 8.30 14.72 -12.84
C GLU A 192 7.57 13.53 -13.46
N VAL A 193 6.92 12.71 -12.63
CA VAL A 193 6.21 11.52 -13.09
C VAL A 193 5.03 11.89 -14.00
N VAL A 194 4.20 12.87 -13.61
CA VAL A 194 3.06 13.30 -14.45
C VAL A 194 3.53 13.85 -15.79
N LYS A 195 4.63 14.63 -15.82
CA LYS A 195 5.22 15.11 -17.10
C LYS A 195 5.73 13.96 -17.96
N ALA A 196 6.32 12.93 -17.37
CA ALA A 196 6.75 11.74 -18.09
C ALA A 196 5.56 10.97 -18.66
N CYS A 197 4.46 10.83 -17.91
CA CYS A 197 3.22 10.22 -18.41
C CYS A 197 2.62 11.01 -19.59
N ILE A 198 2.53 12.34 -19.47
CA ILE A 198 2.06 13.20 -20.57
C ILE A 198 2.95 13.03 -21.80
N HIS A 199 4.28 13.04 -21.61
CA HIS A 199 5.22 12.80 -22.70
C HIS A 199 5.03 11.44 -23.36
N LEU A 200 4.77 10.39 -22.58
CA LEU A 200 4.53 9.03 -23.11
C LEU A 200 3.19 8.94 -23.87
N LEU A 201 2.19 9.72 -23.50
CA LEU A 201 0.94 9.83 -24.27
C LEU A 201 1.17 10.49 -25.63
N ASP A 202 1.98 11.55 -25.67
CA ASP A 202 2.33 12.25 -26.92
C ASP A 202 3.30 11.43 -27.80
N PHE A 203 4.18 10.65 -27.18
CA PHE A 203 5.22 9.84 -27.83
C PHE A 203 5.23 8.41 -27.27
N PRO A 204 4.33 7.52 -27.75
CA PRO A 204 4.18 6.17 -27.21
C PRO A 204 5.44 5.29 -27.31
N GLU A 205 6.32 5.58 -28.28
CA GLU A 205 7.58 4.87 -28.50
C GLU A 205 8.77 5.48 -27.70
N ALA A 206 8.50 6.42 -26.78
CA ALA A 206 9.53 7.03 -25.97
C ALA A 206 10.30 5.99 -25.15
N SER A 207 11.63 5.99 -25.27
CA SER A 207 12.47 5.06 -24.52
C SER A 207 12.56 5.44 -23.04
N ILE A 208 12.99 4.50 -22.19
CA ILE A 208 13.27 4.79 -20.76
C ILE A 208 14.27 5.96 -20.63
N LYS A 209 15.25 6.05 -21.52
CA LYS A 209 16.20 7.16 -21.57
C LYS A 209 15.51 8.50 -21.83
N ASP A 210 14.47 8.53 -22.65
CA ASP A 210 13.68 9.74 -22.93
C ASP A 210 12.83 10.12 -21.72
N LEU A 211 12.21 9.14 -21.05
CA LEU A 211 11.46 9.35 -19.80
C LEU A 211 12.35 9.85 -18.66
N CYS A 212 13.61 9.39 -18.58
CA CYS A 212 14.60 9.85 -17.59
C CYS A 212 15.01 11.32 -17.75
N ARG A 213 14.64 11.99 -18.85
CA ARG A 213 14.77 13.45 -18.99
C ARG A 213 13.79 14.18 -18.07
N TRP A 214 12.67 13.55 -17.77
CA TRP A 214 11.63 14.05 -16.87
C TRP A 214 11.80 13.52 -15.45
N ILE A 215 11.92 12.19 -15.29
CA ILE A 215 12.12 11.50 -14.00
C ILE A 215 13.61 11.37 -13.74
N LYS A 216 14.16 12.25 -12.88
CA LYS A 216 15.62 12.35 -12.72
C LYS A 216 16.19 11.28 -11.81
N ALA A 217 15.49 11.02 -10.71
CA ALA A 217 15.84 10.09 -9.65
C ALA A 217 14.61 9.94 -8.73
N PRO A 218 14.65 9.00 -7.77
CA PRO A 218 13.68 9.01 -6.68
C PRO A 218 13.70 10.31 -5.87
N ASP A 219 12.57 10.64 -5.25
CA ASP A 219 12.35 11.83 -4.43
C ASP A 219 11.86 11.37 -3.06
N TYR A 220 12.81 11.03 -2.17
CA TYR A 220 12.51 10.61 -0.81
C TYR A 220 11.94 11.78 0.02
N PRO A 221 11.14 11.50 1.07
CA PRO A 221 10.65 12.52 2.00
C PRO A 221 11.73 13.06 2.95
N THR A 222 12.94 13.29 2.44
CA THR A 222 14.10 13.80 3.20
C THR A 222 14.84 14.83 2.36
N ARG A 223 15.82 15.50 2.96
CA ARG A 223 16.72 16.44 2.27
C ARG A 223 18.05 15.79 1.85
N ALA A 224 18.20 14.49 2.05
CA ALA A 224 19.43 13.77 1.70
C ALA A 224 19.63 13.78 0.18
N GLU A 225 20.88 13.86 -0.24
CA GLU A 225 21.22 13.86 -1.66
C GLU A 225 21.36 12.42 -2.16
N ILE A 226 20.75 12.11 -3.29
CA ILE A 226 21.01 10.86 -4.00
C ILE A 226 22.34 10.99 -4.73
N ILE A 227 23.36 10.28 -4.25
CA ILE A 227 24.73 10.30 -4.79
C ILE A 227 24.95 9.25 -5.88
N THR A 228 23.90 8.50 -6.24
CA THR A 228 23.97 7.47 -7.30
C THR A 228 24.14 8.16 -8.66
N PRO A 229 25.14 7.78 -9.48
CA PRO A 229 25.30 8.38 -10.80
C PRO A 229 24.06 8.20 -11.67
N LYS A 230 23.68 9.24 -12.43
CA LYS A 230 22.49 9.23 -13.31
C LYS A 230 22.45 8.02 -14.27
N LYS A 231 23.62 7.60 -14.79
CA LYS A 231 23.73 6.44 -15.68
C LYS A 231 23.32 5.14 -14.98
N ASP A 232 23.62 5.01 -13.70
CA ASP A 232 23.25 3.83 -12.93
C ASP A 232 21.78 3.87 -12.52
N ILE A 233 21.24 5.06 -12.20
CA ILE A 233 19.79 5.25 -12.00
C ILE A 233 19.01 4.84 -13.26
N GLN A 234 19.46 5.28 -14.45
CA GLN A 234 18.84 4.89 -15.71
C GLN A 234 18.85 3.36 -15.90
N ARG A 235 19.97 2.69 -15.60
CA ARG A 235 20.07 1.22 -15.66
C ARG A 235 19.12 0.53 -14.67
N ILE A 236 18.92 1.10 -13.49
CA ILE A 236 17.96 0.60 -12.51
C ILE A 236 16.54 0.64 -13.10
N TYR A 237 16.15 1.76 -13.72
CA TYR A 237 14.85 1.87 -14.37
C TYR A 237 14.70 0.94 -15.58
N GLU A 238 15.76 0.71 -16.35
CA GLU A 238 15.75 -0.24 -17.47
C GLU A 238 15.60 -1.70 -17.03
N LYS A 239 16.17 -2.08 -15.87
CA LYS A 239 16.18 -3.46 -15.38
C LYS A 239 15.08 -3.77 -14.35
N GLY A 240 14.49 -2.74 -13.75
CA GLY A 240 13.59 -2.87 -12.59
C GLY A 240 14.27 -3.26 -11.28
N THR A 241 15.61 -3.38 -11.26
CA THR A 241 16.38 -3.82 -10.09
C THR A 241 17.70 -3.06 -9.95
N GLY A 242 18.14 -2.88 -8.71
CA GLY A 242 19.47 -2.36 -8.38
C GLY A 242 19.49 -1.67 -7.02
N SER A 243 20.46 -0.80 -6.80
CA SER A 243 20.68 -0.18 -5.50
C SER A 243 20.98 1.30 -5.63
N LEU A 244 20.38 2.09 -4.74
CA LEU A 244 20.56 3.53 -4.64
C LEU A 244 21.34 3.87 -3.37
N LYS A 245 22.15 4.91 -3.46
CA LYS A 245 22.89 5.49 -2.33
C LYS A 245 22.45 6.94 -2.12
N ALA A 246 22.20 7.27 -0.86
CA ALA A 246 21.94 8.63 -0.40
C ALA A 246 22.98 9.05 0.65
N ARG A 247 23.22 10.35 0.77
CA ARG A 247 24.11 10.96 1.77
C ARG A 247 23.51 12.25 2.31
#